data_AF-A0AAT9H8E4-F1
#
_entry.id   AF-A0AAT9H8E4-F1
#
_cell.length_a   1.000
_cell.length_b   1.000
_cell.length_c   1.000
_cell.angle_alpha   90.00
_cell.angle_beta   90.00
_cell.angle_gamma   90.00
#
_symmetry.space_group_name_H-M   'P 1'
#
loop_
_entity.id
_entity.type
_entity.pdbx_description
1 polymer ?
#
loop_
_entity_poly.entity_id
_entity_poly.type
_entity_poly.pdbx_seq_one_letter_code
_entity_poly.pdbx_strand_id
1 'polypeptide(L)' 'METAELLVASFSGVQLLSQVRCQRQDLEHRVVVLLHHLLPGVAVPAVLARLEITRDRAGRLLAEGRPLPLEGQVAEAG' A
#
# COMPACT_ATOMS: atom_id res chain seq x y z
N MET A 1 -0.45 8.83 -14.97
CA MET A 1 0.67 7.88 -14.75
C MET A 1 1.57 8.32 -13.60
N GLU A 2 1.96 9.59 -13.52
CA GLU A 2 2.89 10.13 -12.50
C GLU A 2 2.64 9.66 -11.05
N THR A 3 1.41 9.76 -10.54
CA THR A 3 1.08 9.32 -9.17
C THR A 3 1.29 7.82 -8.95
N ALA A 4 0.98 6.99 -9.95
CA ALA A 4 1.15 5.55 -9.86
C ALA A 4 2.64 5.18 -9.84
N GLU A 5 3.44 5.83 -10.69
CA GLU A 5 4.90 5.66 -10.72
C GLU A 5 5.55 6.11 -9.41
N LEU A 6 5.12 7.26 -8.88
CA LEU A 6 5.57 7.76 -7.59
C LEU A 6 5.29 6.75 -6.47
N LEU A 7 4.08 6.18 -6.44
CA LEU A 7 3.70 5.18 -5.45
C LEU A 7 4.58 3.92 -5.56
N VAL A 8 4.75 3.39 -6.77
CA VAL A 8 5.57 2.18 -7.03
C VAL A 8 7.03 2.42 -6.67
N ALA A 9 7.61 3.55 -7.08
CA ALA A 9 8.99 3.91 -6.78
C ALA A 9 9.20 4.07 -5.27
N SER A 10 8.30 4.77 -4.58
CA SER A 10 8.38 5.00 -3.14
C SER A 10 8.24 3.70 -2.34
N PHE A 11 7.30 2.83 -2.73
CA PHE A 11 7.15 1.50 -2.15
C PHE A 11 8.40 0.64 -2.35
N SER A 12 8.96 0.65 -3.55
CA SER A 12 10.19 -0.10 -3.88
C SER A 12 11.37 0.36 -3.01
N GLY A 13 11.53 1.66 -2.81
CA GLY A 13 12.54 2.21 -1.91
C GLY A 13 12.34 1.78 -0.45
N VAL A 14 11.10 1.82 0.05
CA VAL A 14 10.76 1.31 1.39
C VAL A 14 11.07 -0.18 1.53
N GLN A 15 10.72 -0.98 0.52
CA GLN A 15 10.96 -2.42 0.51
C GLN A 15 12.46 -2.75 0.56
N LEU A 16 13.26 -2.07 -0.27
CA LEU A 16 14.71 -2.22 -0.30
C LEU A 16 15.35 -1.80 1.03
N LEU A 17 14.95 -0.65 1.57
CA LEU A 17 15.48 -0.16 2.85
C LEU A 17 15.21 -1.15 3.99
N SER A 18 13.99 -1.66 4.08
CA SER A 18 13.58 -2.67 5.06
C SER A 18 14.36 -3.98 4.89
N GLN A 19 14.58 -4.42 3.64
CA GLN A 19 15.38 -5.60 3.33
C GLN A 19 16.82 -5.45 3.82
N VAL A 20 17.46 -4.32 3.52
CA VAL A 20 18.86 -4.06 3.90
C VAL A 20 19.03 -3.90 5.41
N ARG A 21 18.05 -3.30 6.10
CA ARG A 21 18.17 -2.96 7.53
C ARG A 21 17.80 -4.09 8.47
N CYS A 22 16.77 -4.86 8.16
CA CYS A 22 16.20 -5.85 9.07
C CYS A 22 15.52 -7.01 8.36
N GLN A 23 15.95 -7.35 7.14
CA GLN A 23 15.39 -8.48 6.37
C GLN A 23 13.85 -8.42 6.28
N ARG A 24 13.31 -7.21 6.07
CA ARG A 24 11.87 -6.93 5.95
C ARG A 24 11.03 -7.13 7.22
N GLN A 25 11.64 -7.31 8.39
CA GLN A 25 10.91 -7.44 9.66
C GLN A 25 10.06 -6.21 10.01
N ASP A 26 10.45 -5.01 9.55
CA ASP A 26 9.72 -3.77 9.77
C ASP A 26 8.91 -3.28 8.55
N LEU A 27 8.82 -4.09 7.49
CA LEU A 27 8.27 -3.66 6.20
C LEU A 27 6.82 -3.20 6.31
N GLU A 28 5.98 -3.97 7.00
CA GLU A 28 4.57 -3.67 7.20
C GLU A 28 4.36 -2.30 7.86
N HIS A 29 5.15 -1.99 8.89
CA HIS A 29 5.12 -0.70 9.56
C HIS A 29 5.54 0.43 8.62
N ARG A 30 6.62 0.25 7.85
CA ARG A 30 7.10 1.28 6.90
C ARG A 30 6.12 1.55 5.77
N VAL A 31 5.41 0.53 5.27
CA VAL A 31 4.36 0.70 4.26
C VAL A 31 3.19 1.50 4.83
N VAL A 32 2.77 1.22 6.07
CA VAL A 32 1.75 2.03 6.76
C VAL A 32 2.20 3.48 6.87
N VAL A 33 3.45 3.74 7.27
CA VAL A 33 4.00 5.10 7.34
C VAL A 33 4.02 5.78 5.97
N LEU A 34 4.46 5.08 4.92
CA LEU A 34 4.47 5.60 3.55
C LEU A 34 3.08 6.04 3.12
N LEU A 35 2.06 5.19 3.31
CA LEU A 35 0.69 5.49 2.89
C LEU A 35 0.08 6.66 3.67
N HIS A 36 0.37 6.79 4.98
CA HIS A 36 -0.08 7.95 5.75
C HIS A 36 0.49 9.28 5.26
N HIS A 37 1.71 9.28 4.71
CA HIS A 37 2.32 10.50 4.17
C HIS A 37 1.89 10.77 2.72
N LEU A 38 1.70 9.72 1.93
CA LEU A 38 1.40 9.84 0.51
C LEU A 38 -0.09 10.14 0.26
N LEU A 39 -1.00 9.45 0.95
CA LEU A 39 -2.44 9.53 0.67
C LEU A 39 -3.09 10.91 0.87
N PRO A 40 -2.67 11.76 1.83
CA PRO A 40 -3.19 13.13 1.92
C PRO A 40 -2.97 13.98 0.65
N GLY A 41 -1.95 13.66 -0.15
CA GLY A 41 -1.66 14.37 -1.41
C GLY A 41 -2.45 13.86 -2.62
N VAL A 42 -3.20 12.76 -2.50
CA VAL A 42 -3.89 12.10 -3.63
C VAL A 42 -5.35 11.77 -3.38
N ALA A 43 -5.75 11.55 -2.13
CA ALA A 43 -7.13 11.24 -1.78
C ALA A 43 -7.91 12.52 -1.41
N VAL A 44 -9.18 12.58 -1.83
CA VAL A 44 -10.09 13.62 -1.33
C VAL A 44 -10.34 13.43 0.17
N PRO A 45 -10.53 14.50 0.97
CA PRO A 45 -10.62 14.39 2.43
C PRO A 45 -11.70 13.41 2.92
N ALA A 46 -12.86 13.39 2.26
CA ALA A 46 -13.97 12.49 2.61
C ALA A 46 -13.62 11.00 2.43
N VAL A 47 -12.75 10.68 1.47
CA VAL A 47 -12.25 9.31 1.27
C VAL A 47 -11.15 9.02 2.28
N LEU A 48 -10.18 9.94 2.44
CA LEU A 48 -9.07 9.79 3.38
C LEU A 48 -9.57 9.50 4.80
N ALA A 49 -10.60 10.21 5.26
CA ALA A 49 -11.20 10.02 6.58
C ALA A 49 -11.82 8.62 6.81
N ARG A 50 -12.08 7.86 5.75
CA ARG A 50 -12.66 6.52 5.80
C ARG A 50 -11.63 5.42 5.57
N LEU A 51 -10.39 5.75 5.23
CA LEU A 51 -9.33 4.77 4.99
C LEU A 51 -8.78 4.26 6.34
N GLU A 52 -8.87 2.94 6.54
CA GLU A 52 -8.20 2.28 7.65
C GLU A 52 -6.84 1.73 7.16
N ILE A 53 -5.76 2.43 7.52
CA ILE A 53 -4.37 2.14 7.12
C ILE A 53 -3.63 1.61 8.35
N THR A 54 -3.99 0.42 8.80
CA THR A 54 -3.43 -0.17 10.02
C THR A 54 -2.90 -1.57 9.75
N ARG A 55 -1.88 -1.96 10.53
CA ARG A 55 -1.35 -3.33 10.55
C ARG A 55 -2.42 -4.34 10.98
N ASP A 56 -3.23 -3.96 11.96
CA ASP A 56 -4.30 -4.80 12.48
C ASP A 56 -5.32 -5.16 11.38
N ARG A 57 -5.75 -4.17 10.58
CA ARG A 57 -6.60 -4.45 9.42
C ARG A 57 -5.95 -5.40 8.43
N ALA A 58 -4.66 -5.22 8.12
CA ALA A 58 -3.95 -6.10 7.21
C ALA A 58 -3.94 -7.55 7.73
N GLY A 59 -3.70 -7.73 9.03
CA GLY A 59 -3.77 -9.03 9.71
C GLY A 59 -5.17 -9.67 9.63
N ARG A 60 -6.23 -8.89 9.90
CA ARG A 60 -7.63 -9.37 9.77
C ARG A 60 -7.93 -9.82 8.34
N LEU A 61 -7.56 -9.03 7.33
CA LEU A 61 -7.81 -9.36 5.92
C LEU A 61 -7.11 -10.64 5.47
N LEU A 62 -5.87 -10.86 5.94
CA LEU A 62 -5.12 -12.07 5.65
C LEU A 62 -5.75 -13.29 6.33
N ALA A 63 -6.18 -13.16 7.59
CA ALA A 63 -6.83 -14.21 8.35
C ALA A 63 -8.22 -14.58 7.79
N GLU A 64 -8.94 -13.60 7.26
CA GLU A 64 -10.23 -13.79 6.56
C GLU A 64 -10.07 -14.53 5.23
N GLY A 65 -8.83 -14.79 4.77
CA GLY A 65 -8.57 -15.48 3.51
C GLY A 65 -9.09 -14.70 2.30
N ARG A 66 -9.35 -13.38 2.44
CA ARG A 66 -9.73 -12.54 1.31
C ARG A 66 -8.58 -12.59 0.30
N PRO A 67 -8.77 -13.22 -0.87
CA PRO A 67 -7.76 -13.15 -1.90
C PRO A 67 -7.58 -11.68 -2.25
N LEU A 68 -6.33 -11.23 -2.41
CA LEU A 68 -6.09 -10.04 -3.22
C LEU A 68 -6.72 -10.35 -4.59
N PRO A 69 -7.60 -9.49 -5.14
CA PRO A 69 -8.01 -9.61 -6.52
C PRO A 69 -6.74 -9.45 -7.36
N LEU A 70 -6.13 -10.56 -7.77
CA LEU A 70 -5.01 -10.57 -8.69
C LEU A 70 -5.53 -11.21 -9.97
N GLU A 71 -5.54 -10.38 -11.02
CA GLU A 71 -5.77 -10.70 -12.43
C GLU A 71 -7.25 -10.76 -12.88
N GLY A 72 -7.70 -9.71 -13.59
CA GLY A 72 -9.01 -9.69 -14.23
C GLY A 72 -9.58 -8.35 -14.73
N GLN A 73 -8.87 -7.22 -14.61
CA GLN A 73 -9.40 -5.93 -15.12
C GLN A 73 -8.30 -4.99 -15.63
N VAL A 74 -7.54 -5.44 -16.62
CA VAL A 74 -6.71 -4.58 -17.48
C VAL A 74 -6.82 -4.93 -18.97
N ALA A 75 -7.79 -5.78 -19.34
CA ALA A 75 -8.20 -5.97 -20.73
C ALA A 75 -9.70 -5.63 -20.82
N GLU A 76 -10.11 -5.01 -21.92
CA GLU A 76 -11.46 -4.46 -22.21
C GLU A 76 -11.71 -3.02 -21.74
N ALA A 77 -10.91 -2.09 -22.26
CA ALA A 77 -11.46 -0.88 -22.88
C ALA A 77 -10.58 -0.60 -24.11
N GLY A 78 -11.16 -0.81 -25.29
CA GLY A 78 -10.48 -0.81 -26.59
C GLY A 78 -9.94 0.53 -27.05
#